data_AF-A0A2X4UYQ3-F1
#
_entry.id   AF-A0A2X4UYQ3-F1
#
_cell.length_a   1.000
_cell.length_b   1.000
_cell.length_c   1.000
_cell.angle_alpha   90.00
_cell.angle_beta   90.00
_cell.angle_gamma   90.00
#
_symmetry.space_group_name_H-M   'P 1'
#
loop_
_entity.id
_entity.type
_entity.pdbx_description
1 polymer ?
#
loop_
_entity_poly.entity_id
_entity_poly.type
_entity_poly.pdbx_seq_one_letter_code
_entity_poly.pdbx_strand_id
1 'polypeptide(L)'
;MPYGLAMYHPEWHQGVVGILASRIKERFHRPVIAFAPAGEGILKGSGRSIAGLHMRDALERLDTLNPGLMMKFGGHAMAAGLSLEEAKFDEFRQRFGELVGEWLDPAMLEGVIWSDGELAMQELSLETAELLREGGPWGQAFPEPTFDGKFRILQQRLVGEKHLKLMVEPLGGGPLLDGIAFNVDTTLWPDSSVREVELAYKLDVNEFRGNRNVQLLIQHLWPR
;
A
#
# COMPACT_ATOMS: atom_id res chain seq x y z
N MET A 1 14.28 -3.72 -9.50
CA MET A 1 12.85 -4.12 -9.58
C MET A 1 12.26 -3.48 -10.83
N PRO A 2 11.44 -4.18 -11.63
CA PRO A 2 10.78 -3.60 -12.81
C PRO A 2 9.88 -2.41 -12.45
N TYR A 3 9.63 -1.51 -13.40
CA TYR A 3 8.79 -0.32 -13.20
C TYR A 3 7.30 -0.70 -13.23
N GLY A 4 6.90 -1.63 -14.08
CA GLY A 4 5.59 -2.29 -14.07
C GLY A 4 5.72 -3.75 -13.62
N LEU A 5 4.78 -4.24 -12.81
CA LEU A 5 4.76 -5.60 -12.31
C LEU A 5 3.62 -6.39 -12.96
N ALA A 6 3.92 -7.48 -13.68
CA ALA A 6 2.93 -8.48 -14.06
C ALA A 6 3.20 -9.78 -13.31
N MET A 7 2.19 -10.30 -12.61
CA MET A 7 2.32 -11.47 -11.75
C MET A 7 1.24 -12.50 -12.08
N TYR A 8 1.61 -13.77 -12.03
CA TYR A 8 0.73 -14.90 -12.29
C TYR A 8 1.01 -15.99 -11.25
N HIS A 9 -0.03 -16.66 -10.79
CA HIS A 9 0.09 -17.90 -10.05
C HIS A 9 -1.05 -18.85 -10.44
N PRO A 10 -0.76 -20.14 -10.70
CA PRO A 10 -1.77 -21.11 -11.14
C PRO A 10 -2.88 -21.35 -10.11
N GLU A 11 -2.62 -21.12 -8.82
CA GLU A 11 -3.61 -21.27 -7.75
C GLU A 11 -4.42 -20.00 -7.45
N TRP A 12 -4.12 -18.87 -8.11
CA TRP A 12 -4.90 -17.66 -7.89
C TRP A 12 -6.28 -17.78 -8.54
N HIS A 13 -7.30 -17.26 -7.85
CA HIS A 13 -8.65 -17.24 -8.35
C HIS A 13 -8.96 -15.90 -9.04
N GLN A 14 -9.63 -15.93 -10.20
CA GLN A 14 -9.99 -14.72 -10.96
C GLN A 14 -10.82 -13.70 -10.14
N GLY A 15 -11.55 -14.16 -9.12
CA GLY A 15 -12.32 -13.30 -8.22
C GLY A 15 -11.47 -12.47 -7.24
N VAL A 16 -10.20 -12.83 -7.00
CA VAL A 16 -9.34 -12.17 -5.99
C VAL A 16 -8.16 -11.40 -6.58
N VAL A 17 -7.84 -11.59 -7.88
CA VAL A 17 -6.67 -10.94 -8.49
C VAL A 17 -6.71 -9.41 -8.46
N GLY A 18 -7.91 -8.81 -8.48
CA GLY A 18 -8.05 -7.35 -8.34
C GLY A 18 -7.60 -6.83 -6.96
N ILE A 19 -7.88 -7.59 -5.89
CA ILE A 19 -7.45 -7.25 -4.52
C ILE A 19 -5.95 -7.47 -4.38
N LEU A 20 -5.43 -8.57 -4.94
CA LEU A 20 -3.99 -8.85 -4.96
C LEU A 20 -3.22 -7.74 -5.68
N ALA A 21 -3.67 -7.33 -6.88
CA ALA A 21 -3.06 -6.25 -7.63
C ALA A 21 -3.02 -4.94 -6.82
N SER A 22 -4.12 -4.60 -6.13
CA SER A 22 -4.16 -3.40 -5.27
C SER A 22 -3.14 -3.45 -4.14
N ARG A 23 -3.05 -4.59 -3.42
CA ARG A 23 -2.11 -4.76 -2.30
C ARG A 23 -0.65 -4.73 -2.75
N ILE A 24 -0.35 -5.34 -3.89
CA ILE A 24 1.01 -5.32 -4.47
C ILE A 24 1.35 -3.89 -4.90
N LYS A 25 0.41 -3.18 -5.52
CA LYS A 25 0.59 -1.76 -5.91
C LYS A 25 0.83 -0.88 -4.69
N GLU A 26 0.09 -1.08 -3.60
CA GLU A 26 0.31 -0.36 -2.34
C GLU A 26 1.69 -0.65 -1.73
N ARG A 27 2.09 -1.93 -1.70
CA ARG A 27 3.38 -2.35 -1.12
C ARG A 27 4.58 -1.84 -1.91
N PHE A 28 4.52 -1.88 -3.24
CA PHE A 28 5.67 -1.58 -4.09
C PHE A 28 5.58 -0.23 -4.78
N HIS A 29 4.45 0.47 -4.68
CA HIS A 29 4.18 1.70 -5.42
C HIS A 29 4.52 1.56 -6.92
N ARG A 30 4.04 0.49 -7.54
CA ARG A 30 4.21 0.19 -8.97
C ARG A 30 2.85 -0.05 -9.62
N PRO A 31 2.66 0.28 -10.91
CA PRO A 31 1.60 -0.32 -11.72
C PRO A 31 1.69 -1.84 -11.68
N VAL A 32 0.58 -2.50 -11.36
CA VAL A 32 0.53 -3.96 -11.20
C VAL A 32 -0.57 -4.55 -12.05
N ILE A 33 -0.31 -5.68 -12.68
CA ILE A 33 -1.31 -6.55 -13.30
C ILE A 33 -1.17 -7.95 -12.72
N ALA A 34 -2.19 -8.42 -12.01
CA ALA A 34 -2.23 -9.78 -11.46
C ALA A 34 -3.13 -10.68 -12.31
N PHE A 35 -2.62 -11.86 -12.67
CA PHE A 35 -3.27 -12.84 -13.54
C PHE A 35 -3.63 -14.12 -12.78
N ALA A 36 -4.77 -14.69 -13.13
CA ALA A 36 -5.22 -16.01 -12.68
C ALA A 36 -5.65 -16.86 -13.88
N PRO A 37 -5.60 -18.20 -13.78
CA PRO A 37 -6.15 -19.06 -14.81
C PRO A 37 -7.65 -18.81 -14.99
N ALA A 38 -8.09 -18.84 -16.24
CA ALA A 38 -9.49 -18.74 -16.65
C ALA A 38 -9.99 -19.99 -17.41
N GLY A 39 -9.17 -21.05 -17.43
CA GLY A 39 -9.42 -22.28 -18.19
C GLY A 39 -8.80 -22.24 -19.60
N GLU A 40 -8.63 -23.42 -20.20
CA GLU A 40 -8.22 -23.59 -21.61
C GLU A 40 -6.90 -22.86 -21.99
N GLY A 41 -5.95 -22.77 -21.04
CA GLY A 41 -4.68 -22.08 -21.27
C GLY A 41 -4.82 -20.55 -21.39
N ILE A 42 -5.92 -19.97 -20.91
CA ILE A 42 -6.17 -18.53 -20.90
C ILE A 42 -5.96 -17.98 -19.49
N LEU A 43 -5.31 -16.83 -19.38
CA LEU A 43 -5.20 -16.05 -18.16
C LEU A 43 -6.12 -14.84 -18.21
N LYS A 44 -6.77 -14.52 -17.09
CA LYS A 44 -7.44 -13.23 -16.87
C LYS A 44 -6.65 -12.38 -15.90
N GLY A 45 -6.34 -11.16 -16.33
CA GLY A 45 -5.60 -10.17 -15.57
C GLY A 45 -6.49 -9.05 -15.02
N SER A 46 -6.14 -8.55 -13.83
CA SER A 46 -6.65 -7.29 -13.29
C SER A 46 -5.49 -6.34 -13.01
N GLY A 47 -5.52 -5.18 -13.67
CA GLY A 47 -4.54 -4.10 -13.55
C GLY A 47 -4.94 -3.05 -12.52
N ARG A 48 -3.95 -2.49 -11.83
CA ARG A 48 -4.04 -1.34 -10.92
C ARG A 48 -2.90 -0.39 -11.21
N SER A 49 -3.24 0.88 -11.43
CA SER A 49 -2.24 1.92 -11.73
C SER A 49 -1.86 2.74 -10.51
N ILE A 50 -0.82 3.54 -10.67
CA ILE A 50 -0.45 4.63 -9.76
C ILE A 50 -0.71 5.98 -10.44
N ALA A 51 -0.62 7.08 -9.69
CA ALA A 51 -0.66 8.41 -10.27
C ALA A 51 0.45 8.57 -11.31
N GLY A 52 0.16 9.25 -12.43
CA GLY A 52 1.12 9.44 -13.52
C GLY A 52 1.09 8.38 -14.62
N LEU A 53 0.36 7.27 -14.46
CA LEU A 53 0.18 6.28 -15.54
C LEU A 53 -1.31 5.97 -15.79
N HIS A 54 -1.78 6.16 -17.03
CA HIS A 54 -3.10 5.71 -17.47
C HIS A 54 -3.03 4.25 -17.94
N MET A 55 -3.57 3.32 -17.14
CA MET A 55 -3.43 1.87 -17.38
C MET A 55 -4.02 1.43 -18.73
N ARG A 56 -5.20 1.94 -19.10
CA ARG A 56 -5.81 1.59 -20.40
C ARG A 56 -4.93 2.02 -21.57
N ASP A 57 -4.30 3.19 -21.49
CA ASP A 57 -3.49 3.73 -22.60
C ASP A 57 -2.19 2.96 -22.72
N ALA A 58 -1.61 2.55 -21.58
CA ALA A 58 -0.47 1.64 -21.56
C ALA A 58 -0.81 0.29 -22.22
N LEU A 59 -1.98 -0.27 -21.95
CA LEU A 59 -2.44 -1.51 -22.60
C LEU A 59 -2.70 -1.31 -24.10
N GLU A 60 -3.32 -0.21 -24.51
CA GLU A 60 -3.54 0.12 -25.93
C GLU A 60 -2.21 0.29 -26.68
N ARG A 61 -1.23 0.94 -26.06
CA ARG A 61 0.11 1.06 -26.61
C ARG A 61 0.81 -0.30 -26.71
N LEU A 62 0.70 -1.16 -25.69
CA LEU A 62 1.25 -2.51 -25.74
C LEU A 62 0.66 -3.33 -26.88
N ASP A 63 -0.66 -3.25 -27.08
CA ASP A 63 -1.36 -3.96 -28.15
C ASP A 63 -0.91 -3.46 -29.53
N THR A 64 -0.76 -2.14 -29.69
CA THR A 64 -0.25 -1.53 -30.92
C THR A 64 1.18 -1.97 -31.25
N LEU A 65 2.05 -2.05 -30.23
CA LEU A 65 3.45 -2.46 -30.40
C LEU A 65 3.63 -3.98 -30.55
N ASN A 66 2.69 -4.77 -30.00
CA ASN A 66 2.77 -6.24 -29.97
C ASN A 66 1.41 -6.86 -30.34
N PRO A 67 0.96 -6.75 -31.61
CA PRO A 67 -0.35 -7.24 -32.01
C PRO A 67 -0.51 -8.74 -31.72
N GLY A 68 -1.63 -9.11 -31.07
CA GLY A 68 -1.93 -10.50 -30.72
C GLY A 68 -1.27 -11.00 -29.42
N LEU A 69 -0.52 -10.14 -28.71
CA LEU A 69 -0.01 -10.44 -27.38
C LEU A 69 -1.14 -10.57 -26.35
N MET A 70 -2.17 -9.74 -26.50
CA MET A 70 -3.39 -9.76 -25.69
C MET A 70 -4.58 -10.20 -26.56
N MET A 71 -5.48 -10.98 -25.98
CA MET A 71 -6.72 -11.39 -26.65
C MET A 71 -7.80 -10.31 -26.55
N LYS A 72 -7.88 -9.66 -25.39
CA LYS A 72 -8.78 -8.53 -25.13
C LYS A 72 -8.24 -7.70 -23.97
N PHE A 73 -8.55 -6.42 -23.97
CA PHE A 73 -8.31 -5.53 -22.84
C PHE A 73 -9.38 -4.44 -22.77
N GLY A 74 -9.48 -3.80 -21.61
CA GLY A 74 -10.37 -2.66 -21.38
C GLY A 74 -10.20 -2.09 -19.98
N GLY A 75 -10.88 -0.98 -19.69
CA GLY A 75 -10.85 -0.34 -18.37
C GLY A 75 -10.71 1.17 -18.44
N HIS A 76 -10.04 1.72 -17.45
CA HIS A 76 -9.88 3.16 -17.20
C HIS A 76 -8.45 3.49 -16.76
N ALA A 77 -8.23 4.73 -16.34
CA ALA A 77 -6.93 5.21 -15.86
C ALA A 77 -6.31 4.34 -14.76
N MET A 78 -7.07 4.05 -13.71
CA MET A 78 -6.55 3.41 -12.48
C MET A 78 -6.75 1.90 -12.42
N ALA A 79 -7.59 1.34 -13.28
CA ALA A 79 -7.91 -0.07 -13.27
C ALA A 79 -8.20 -0.57 -14.68
N ALA A 80 -7.70 -1.76 -15.01
CA ALA A 80 -7.94 -2.41 -16.28
C ALA A 80 -8.17 -3.91 -16.12
N GLY A 81 -8.77 -4.53 -17.12
CA GLY A 81 -8.92 -5.97 -17.26
C GLY A 81 -8.43 -6.41 -18.62
N LEU A 82 -7.80 -7.56 -18.69
CA LEU A 82 -7.28 -8.13 -19.93
C LEU A 82 -7.26 -9.65 -19.88
N SER A 83 -7.12 -10.29 -21.04
CA SER A 83 -6.78 -11.71 -21.11
C SER A 83 -5.69 -11.98 -22.14
N LEU A 84 -4.90 -13.01 -21.87
CA LEU A 84 -3.82 -13.48 -22.72
C LEU A 84 -3.74 -15.01 -22.67
N GLU A 85 -3.12 -15.61 -23.67
CA GLU A 85 -2.74 -17.03 -23.63
C GLU A 85 -1.62 -17.21 -22.61
N GLU A 86 -1.69 -18.23 -21.76
CA GLU A 86 -0.71 -18.50 -20.70
C GLU A 86 0.72 -18.58 -21.24
N ALA A 87 0.90 -19.15 -22.43
CA ALA A 87 2.19 -19.22 -23.13
C ALA A 87 2.82 -17.84 -23.45
N LYS A 88 2.01 -16.78 -23.52
CA LYS A 88 2.43 -15.40 -23.80
C LYS A 88 2.68 -14.58 -22.53
N PHE A 89 2.46 -15.14 -21.34
CA PHE A 89 2.57 -14.39 -20.08
C PHE A 89 3.96 -13.80 -19.85
N ASP A 90 5.02 -14.57 -20.07
CA ASP A 90 6.38 -14.11 -19.83
C ASP A 90 6.79 -12.96 -20.77
N GLU A 91 6.39 -13.05 -22.04
CA GLU A 91 6.58 -11.98 -23.02
C GLU A 91 5.80 -10.73 -22.59
N PHE A 92 4.52 -10.88 -22.24
CA PHE A 92 3.71 -9.78 -21.73
C PHE A 92 4.35 -9.10 -20.52
N ARG A 93 4.83 -9.88 -19.54
CA ARG A 93 5.47 -9.36 -18.33
C ARG A 93 6.68 -8.50 -18.67
N GLN A 94 7.52 -8.95 -19.61
CA GLN A 94 8.69 -8.20 -20.03
C GLN A 94 8.28 -6.90 -20.72
N ARG A 95 7.40 -6.97 -21.74
CA ARG A 95 6.96 -5.80 -22.52
C ARG A 95 6.26 -4.76 -21.67
N PHE A 96 5.42 -5.19 -20.73
CA PHE A 96 4.76 -4.29 -19.78
C PHE A 96 5.78 -3.57 -18.89
N GLY A 97 6.76 -4.30 -18.35
CA GLY A 97 7.83 -3.70 -17.54
C GLY A 97 8.65 -2.67 -18.30
N GLU A 98 9.01 -2.96 -19.56
CA GLU A 98 9.73 -2.06 -20.47
C GLU A 98 8.93 -0.79 -20.77
N LEU A 99 7.68 -0.93 -21.24
CA LEU A 99 6.84 0.22 -21.60
C LEU A 99 6.60 1.14 -20.40
N VAL A 100 6.29 0.58 -19.23
CA VAL A 100 6.08 1.38 -18.03
C VAL A 100 7.38 2.10 -17.62
N GLY A 101 8.54 1.48 -17.85
CA GLY A 101 9.85 2.10 -17.62
C GLY A 101 10.16 3.27 -18.56
N GLU A 102 9.62 3.27 -19.77
CA GLU A 102 9.74 4.40 -20.71
C GLU A 102 8.82 5.57 -20.35
N TRP A 103 7.66 5.28 -19.75
CA TRP A 103 6.61 6.26 -19.52
C TRP A 103 6.66 6.91 -18.14
N LEU A 104 7.15 6.21 -17.13
CA LEU A 104 7.20 6.72 -15.76
C LEU A 104 8.56 7.32 -15.45
N ASP A 105 8.53 8.52 -14.87
CA ASP A 105 9.67 9.09 -14.18
C ASP A 105 10.00 8.22 -12.95
N PRO A 106 11.26 7.81 -12.75
CA PRO A 106 11.68 7.08 -11.56
C PRO A 106 11.23 7.73 -10.23
N ALA A 107 11.10 9.06 -10.17
CA ALA A 107 10.61 9.75 -8.97
C ALA A 107 9.13 9.43 -8.65
N MET A 108 8.30 9.12 -9.66
CA MET A 108 6.91 8.70 -9.46
C MET A 108 6.80 7.30 -8.86
N LEU A 109 7.90 6.57 -8.81
CA LEU A 109 7.98 5.26 -8.19
C LEU A 109 8.31 5.34 -6.69
N GLU A 110 8.62 6.53 -6.19
CA GLU A 110 8.80 6.78 -4.77
C GLU A 110 7.42 6.97 -4.15
N GLY A 111 7.06 6.10 -3.20
CA GLY A 111 5.79 6.21 -2.49
C GLY A 111 5.78 7.47 -1.63
N VAL A 112 5.28 8.57 -2.17
CA VAL A 112 5.11 9.83 -1.43
C VAL A 112 3.97 9.66 -0.43
N ILE A 113 4.26 9.97 0.83
CA ILE A 113 3.27 10.02 1.90
C ILE A 113 3.03 11.50 2.19
N TRP A 114 1.80 11.92 1.93
CA TRP A 114 1.35 13.26 2.28
C TRP A 114 0.98 13.26 3.76
N SER A 115 1.61 14.14 4.51
CA SER A 115 1.29 14.38 5.92
C SER A 115 0.58 15.72 6.07
N ASP A 116 -0.39 15.77 6.96
CA ASP A 116 -1.07 16.97 7.46
C ASP A 116 -0.23 17.69 8.55
N GLY A 117 0.96 17.17 8.84
CA GLY A 117 1.96 17.72 9.75
C GLY A 117 2.09 16.95 11.06
N GLU A 118 3.05 17.36 11.89
CA GLU A 118 3.21 16.81 13.22
C GLU A 118 2.11 17.33 14.16
N LEU A 119 1.53 16.44 14.97
CA LEU A 119 0.63 16.83 16.06
C LEU A 119 1.42 17.41 17.23
N ALA A 120 0.90 18.47 17.84
CA ALA A 120 1.42 18.98 19.10
C ALA A 120 1.19 17.97 20.24
N MET A 121 1.99 18.06 21.29
CA MET A 121 1.97 17.11 22.41
C MET A 121 0.58 16.99 23.06
N GLN A 122 -0.14 18.11 23.17
CA GLN A 122 -1.49 18.16 23.73
C GLN A 122 -2.57 17.60 22.79
N GLU A 123 -2.29 17.51 21.48
CA GLU A 123 -3.20 16.96 20.47
C GLU A 123 -3.09 15.43 20.36
N LEU A 124 -2.07 14.83 20.97
CA LEU A 124 -1.92 13.38 21.11
C LEU A 124 -2.83 12.85 22.24
N SER A 125 -4.13 13.11 22.11
CA SER A 125 -5.14 12.88 23.14
C SER A 125 -6.32 12.06 22.64
N LEU A 126 -7.08 11.48 23.57
CA LEU A 126 -8.31 10.77 23.25
C LEU A 126 -9.37 11.72 22.64
N GLU A 127 -9.47 12.94 23.15
CA GLU A 127 -10.41 13.96 22.65
C GLU A 127 -10.13 14.30 21.19
N THR A 128 -8.87 14.53 20.83
CA THR A 128 -8.47 14.79 19.45
C THR A 128 -8.77 13.58 18.55
N ALA A 129 -8.49 12.36 19.01
CA ALA A 129 -8.80 11.15 18.26
C ALA A 129 -10.31 10.99 17.99
N GLU A 130 -11.15 11.33 18.97
CA GLU A 130 -12.61 11.33 18.81
C GLU A 130 -13.07 12.38 17.80
N LEU A 131 -12.56 13.61 17.91
CA LEU A 131 -12.86 14.69 16.97
C LEU A 131 -12.47 14.33 15.53
N LEU A 132 -11.31 13.69 15.34
CA LEU A 132 -10.88 13.21 14.02
C LEU A 132 -11.79 12.09 13.52
N ARG A 133 -12.17 11.13 14.38
CA ARG A 133 -13.09 10.06 13.99
C ARG A 133 -14.46 10.60 13.56
N GLU A 134 -14.94 11.65 14.20
CA GLU A 134 -16.24 12.27 13.97
C GLU A 134 -16.22 13.40 12.90
N GLY A 135 -15.03 13.87 12.51
CA GLY A 135 -14.85 14.98 11.58
C GLY A 135 -15.14 14.65 10.11
N GLY A 136 -15.31 13.37 9.77
CA GLY A 136 -15.55 12.88 8.42
C GLY A 136 -17.03 12.78 8.04
N PRO A 137 -17.31 12.72 6.72
CA PRO A 137 -17.19 11.41 6.07
C PRO A 137 -15.84 11.25 5.41
N TRP A 138 -15.03 10.33 5.94
CA TRP A 138 -13.74 9.97 5.35
C TRP A 138 -13.92 9.05 4.14
N GLY A 139 -13.14 9.26 3.10
CA GLY A 139 -13.21 8.46 1.88
C GLY A 139 -12.15 8.82 0.85
N GLN A 140 -12.22 8.22 -0.33
CA GLN A 140 -11.21 8.43 -1.38
C GLN A 140 -11.06 9.89 -1.82
N ALA A 141 -12.17 10.64 -1.87
CA ALA A 141 -12.17 12.06 -2.26
C ALA A 141 -11.94 13.01 -1.07
N PHE A 142 -11.95 12.48 0.16
CA PHE A 142 -11.71 13.24 1.38
C PHE A 142 -11.04 12.32 2.40
N PRO A 143 -9.73 12.04 2.22
CA PRO A 143 -9.03 11.09 3.06
C PRO A 143 -8.96 11.63 4.49
N GLU A 144 -9.01 10.71 5.44
CA GLU A 144 -8.72 11.00 6.84
C GLU A 144 -7.27 11.48 6.99
N PRO A 145 -6.99 12.47 7.87
CA PRO A 145 -5.67 13.05 7.97
C PRO A 145 -4.63 12.03 8.42
N THR A 146 -3.43 12.20 7.88
CA THR A 146 -2.25 11.41 8.22
C THR A 146 -1.22 12.35 8.83
N PHE A 147 -0.71 12.01 10.00
CA PHE A 147 0.27 12.82 10.72
C PHE A 147 1.63 12.15 10.65
N ASP A 148 2.68 12.94 10.79
CA ASP A 148 4.05 12.46 10.93
C ASP A 148 4.64 12.83 12.30
N GLY A 149 5.74 12.19 12.66
CA GLY A 149 6.46 12.55 13.87
C GLY A 149 7.57 11.59 14.23
N LYS A 150 8.44 12.02 15.15
CA LYS A 150 9.57 11.24 15.64
C LYS A 150 9.36 10.80 17.07
N PHE A 151 9.62 9.52 17.32
CA PHE A 151 9.31 8.88 18.58
C PHE A 151 10.46 7.98 19.05
N ARG A 152 10.64 7.93 20.38
CA ARG A 152 11.42 6.92 21.06
C ARG A 152 10.58 5.65 21.23
N ILE A 153 11.15 4.49 20.89
CA ILE A 153 10.57 3.19 21.18
C ILE A 153 10.95 2.78 22.60
N LEU A 154 9.94 2.59 23.45
CA LEU A 154 10.10 2.01 24.79
C LEU A 154 9.90 0.51 24.79
N GLN A 155 8.90 0.04 24.03
CA GLN A 155 8.61 -1.38 23.88
C GLN A 155 8.16 -1.67 22.45
N GLN A 156 8.53 -2.86 21.97
CA GLN A 156 8.03 -3.42 20.74
C GLN A 156 7.79 -4.92 20.90
N ARG A 157 6.70 -5.42 20.32
CA ARG A 157 6.38 -6.85 20.32
C ARG A 157 5.45 -7.21 19.18
N LEU A 158 5.50 -8.47 18.74
CA LEU A 158 4.48 -8.98 17.82
C LEU A 158 3.18 -9.30 18.57
N VAL A 159 2.08 -9.07 17.88
CA VAL A 159 0.72 -9.48 18.26
C VAL A 159 0.10 -10.21 17.07
N GLY A 160 -0.54 -11.33 17.36
CA GLY A 160 -0.87 -12.30 16.32
C GLY A 160 0.39 -12.78 15.61
N GLU A 161 0.31 -12.98 14.30
CA GLU A 161 1.46 -13.46 13.51
C GLU A 161 2.29 -12.34 12.87
N LYS A 162 1.67 -11.19 12.53
CA LYS A 162 2.28 -10.19 11.63
C LYS A 162 1.98 -8.74 12.01
N HIS A 163 1.65 -8.44 13.27
CA HIS A 163 1.33 -7.07 13.68
C HIS A 163 2.32 -6.62 14.75
N LEU A 164 2.89 -5.42 14.59
CA LEU A 164 3.83 -4.85 15.53
C LEU A 164 3.06 -3.92 16.47
N LYS A 165 3.05 -4.26 17.75
CA LYS A 165 2.61 -3.35 18.81
C LYS A 165 3.82 -2.62 19.34
N LEU A 166 3.72 -1.30 19.41
CA LEU A 166 4.73 -0.40 19.92
C LEU A 166 4.20 0.35 21.15
N MET A 167 5.09 0.66 22.08
CA MET A 167 4.90 1.70 23.09
C MET A 167 5.94 2.77 22.81
N VAL A 168 5.48 3.99 22.53
CA VAL A 168 6.30 5.08 22.02
C VAL A 168 6.08 6.37 22.81
N GLU A 169 7.08 7.23 22.78
CA GLU A 169 7.07 8.57 23.37
C GLU A 169 7.60 9.56 22.33
N PRO A 170 6.93 10.71 22.08
CA PRO A 170 7.46 11.73 21.18
C PRO A 170 8.84 12.23 21.63
N LEU A 171 9.77 12.48 20.69
CA LEU A 171 11.14 12.91 21.06
C LEU A 171 11.18 14.26 21.78
N GLY A 172 10.21 15.14 21.56
CA GLY A 172 10.06 16.40 22.28
C GLY A 172 9.55 16.25 23.72
N GLY A 173 9.25 15.03 24.17
CA GLY A 173 8.45 14.77 25.38
C GLY A 173 6.96 14.74 25.07
N GLY A 174 6.15 14.15 25.94
CA GLY A 174 4.71 14.01 25.73
C GLY A 174 4.13 12.76 26.38
N PRO A 175 2.88 12.39 26.03
CA PRO A 175 2.26 11.19 26.56
C PRO A 175 2.94 9.92 26.03
N LEU A 176 2.90 8.85 26.82
CA LEU A 176 3.18 7.50 26.34
C LEU A 176 2.00 7.02 25.50
N LEU A 177 2.29 6.56 24.30
CA LEU A 177 1.29 6.18 23.31
C LEU A 177 1.47 4.73 22.91
N ASP A 178 0.35 4.04 22.81
CA ASP A 178 0.27 2.77 22.12
C ASP A 178 0.33 3.02 20.60
N GLY A 179 1.12 2.23 19.88
CA GLY A 179 1.14 2.20 18.42
C GLY A 179 0.87 0.81 17.89
N ILE A 180 0.21 0.69 16.74
CA ILE A 180 0.06 -0.58 16.03
C ILE A 180 0.38 -0.40 14.54
N ALA A 181 1.31 -1.21 14.04
CA ALA A 181 1.57 -1.35 12.61
C ALA A 181 1.10 -2.74 12.16
N PHE A 182 0.20 -2.76 11.18
CA PHE A 182 -0.35 -4.02 10.65
C PHE A 182 0.52 -4.58 9.53
N ASN A 183 0.59 -5.91 9.45
CA ASN A 183 1.29 -6.67 8.41
C ASN A 183 2.75 -6.27 8.20
N VAL A 184 3.50 -6.09 9.29
CA VAL A 184 4.93 -5.77 9.24
C VAL A 184 5.74 -6.94 8.68
N ASP A 185 6.94 -6.62 8.16
CA ASP A 185 7.93 -7.63 7.81
C ASP A 185 8.56 -8.20 9.08
N THR A 186 8.27 -9.45 9.40
CA THR A 186 8.75 -10.13 10.61
C THR A 186 10.24 -10.49 10.55
N THR A 187 10.90 -10.30 9.41
CA THR A 187 12.36 -10.39 9.30
C THR A 187 13.07 -9.11 9.73
N LEU A 188 12.33 -7.98 9.73
CA LEU A 188 12.84 -6.67 10.13
C LEU A 188 12.33 -6.22 11.51
N TRP A 189 11.14 -6.67 11.90
CA TRP A 189 10.51 -6.25 13.15
C TRP A 189 10.02 -7.45 13.97
N PRO A 190 10.15 -7.41 15.31
CA PRO A 190 10.75 -6.36 16.12
C PRO A 190 12.28 -6.36 16.02
N ASP A 191 12.89 -5.17 16.08
CA ASP A 191 14.34 -4.99 16.14
C ASP A 191 14.74 -4.17 17.37
N SER A 192 15.26 -4.85 18.39
CA SER A 192 15.67 -4.25 19.65
C SER A 192 16.83 -3.23 19.55
N SER A 193 17.53 -3.20 18.41
CA SER A 193 18.58 -2.22 18.14
C SER A 193 17.99 -0.84 17.78
N VAL A 194 16.77 -0.81 17.24
CA VAL A 194 16.07 0.44 16.89
C VAL A 194 15.46 1.06 18.15
N ARG A 195 15.93 2.26 18.48
CA ARG A 195 15.48 3.04 19.66
C ARG A 195 14.62 4.23 19.29
N GLU A 196 14.74 4.72 18.07
CA GLU A 196 13.99 5.85 17.57
C GLU A 196 13.40 5.51 16.21
N VAL A 197 12.20 6.02 15.95
CA VAL A 197 11.48 5.86 14.70
C VAL A 197 10.85 7.16 14.28
N GLU A 198 10.80 7.35 12.98
CA GLU A 198 9.85 8.29 12.37
C GLU A 198 8.64 7.50 11.92
N LEU A 199 7.45 8.04 12.18
CA LEU A 199 6.19 7.38 11.91
C LEU A 199 5.34 8.27 11.01
N ALA A 200 4.64 7.66 10.06
CA ALA A 200 3.41 8.22 9.49
C ALA A 200 2.24 7.43 10.05
N TYR A 201 1.28 8.12 10.67
CA TYR A 201 0.24 7.49 11.48
C TYR A 201 -1.09 8.26 11.42
N LYS A 202 -2.16 7.55 11.78
CA LYS A 202 -3.44 8.16 12.15
C LYS A 202 -3.62 8.10 13.66
N LEU A 203 -4.24 9.13 14.23
CA LEU A 203 -4.61 9.14 15.63
C LEU A 203 -6.00 8.50 15.77
N ASP A 204 -6.09 7.36 16.47
CA ASP A 204 -7.32 6.58 16.55
C ASP A 204 -7.70 6.25 18.00
N VAL A 205 -8.97 5.91 18.21
CA VAL A 205 -9.51 5.47 19.50
C VAL A 205 -9.51 3.95 19.58
N ASN A 206 -8.61 3.41 20.40
CA ASN A 206 -8.63 1.98 20.71
C ASN A 206 -9.62 1.71 21.85
N GLU A 207 -10.68 0.95 21.55
CA GLU A 207 -11.69 0.53 22.52
C GLU A 207 -11.59 -0.98 22.80
N PHE A 208 -11.22 -1.34 24.03
CA PHE A 208 -11.11 -2.74 24.44
C PHE A 208 -11.69 -2.95 25.83
N ARG A 209 -12.68 -3.84 25.94
CA ARG A 209 -13.36 -4.18 27.20
C ARG A 209 -13.89 -2.96 27.98
N GLY A 210 -14.40 -1.96 27.26
CA GLY A 210 -14.93 -0.72 27.83
C GLY A 210 -13.87 0.34 28.17
N ASN A 211 -12.58 0.03 28.06
CA ASN A 211 -11.52 1.02 28.18
C ASN A 211 -11.22 1.63 26.81
N ARG A 212 -11.18 2.96 26.74
CA ARG A 212 -10.89 3.74 25.54
C ARG A 212 -9.61 4.52 25.75
N ASN A 213 -8.63 4.31 24.89
CA ASN A 213 -7.34 5.00 24.93
C ASN A 213 -6.97 5.48 23.54
N VAL A 214 -6.15 6.53 23.48
CA VAL A 214 -5.53 6.98 22.24
C VAL A 214 -4.52 5.95 21.73
N GLN A 215 -4.47 5.74 20.43
CA GLN A 215 -3.54 4.83 19.76
C GLN A 215 -3.07 5.42 18.43
N LEU A 216 -1.79 5.23 18.11
CA LEU A 216 -1.25 5.51 16.80
C LEU A 216 -1.52 4.31 15.89
N LEU A 217 -2.35 4.49 14.88
CA LEU A 217 -2.48 3.54 13.77
C LEU A 217 -1.36 3.84 12.76
N ILE A 218 -0.28 3.08 12.86
CA ILE A 218 0.96 3.32 12.13
C ILE A 218 0.82 2.76 10.72
N GLN A 219 0.90 3.65 9.73
CA GLN A 219 0.87 3.31 8.32
C GLN A 219 2.28 3.03 7.80
N HIS A 220 3.25 3.82 8.23
CA HIS A 220 4.66 3.66 7.89
C HIS A 220 5.55 3.91 9.10
N LEU A 221 6.63 3.14 9.20
CA LEU A 221 7.65 3.28 10.23
C LEU A 221 9.03 3.20 9.59
N TRP A 222 9.89 4.17 9.94
CA TRP A 222 11.28 4.23 9.50
C TRP A 222 12.20 4.24 10.71
N PRO A 223 13.14 3.28 10.83
CA PRO A 223 14.15 3.32 11.88
C PRO A 223 15.06 4.54 11.68
N ARG A 224 15.48 5.17 12.79
CA ARG A 224 16.41 6.30 12.82
C ARG A 224 17.73 5.93 13.49
#